data_AF-A0A2D9QMM0-F1
#
_entry.id   AF-A0A2D9QMM0-F1
#
_cell.length_a   1.000
_cell.length_b   1.000
_cell.length_c   1.000
_cell.angle_alpha   90.00
_cell.angle_beta   90.00
_cell.angle_gamma   90.00
#
_symmetry.space_group_name_H-M   'P 1'
#
loop_
_entity.id
_entity.type
_entity.pdbx_description
1 polymer ?
#
loop_
_entity_poly.entity_id
_entity_poly.type
_entity_poly.pdbx_seq_one_letter_code
_entity_poly.pdbx_strand_id
1 'polypeptide(L)'
;RSAIVKLDGTAITERDPSTIVHTSNYKLMLEEAYKTEKAAAEIYGRILPLLEELGDSELYDSLEVVYFDEQRSVEELRMMMKE
;
A
#
# COMPACT_ATOMS: atom_id res chain seq x y z
N ARG A 1 12.07 -11.78 3.06
CA ARG A 1 13.44 -11.29 3.41
C ARG A 1 14.38 -11.27 2.21
N SER A 2 14.41 -12.33 1.40
CA SER A 2 15.18 -12.39 0.13
C SER A 2 14.87 -11.24 -0.83
N ALA A 3 13.58 -10.97 -1.08
CA ALA A 3 13.12 -9.86 -1.94
C ALA A 3 13.67 -8.47 -1.54
N ILE A 4 13.63 -8.13 -0.24
CA ILE A 4 14.08 -6.83 0.27
C ILE A 4 15.60 -6.67 0.15
N VAL A 5 16.36 -7.74 0.42
CA VAL A 5 17.82 -7.73 0.33
C VAL A 5 18.31 -7.64 -1.11
N LYS A 6 17.56 -8.19 -2.09
CA LYS A 6 17.86 -8.04 -3.53
C LYS A 6 17.79 -6.59 -4.01
N LEU A 7 16.99 -5.76 -3.35
CA LEU A 7 16.79 -4.33 -3.64
C LEU A 7 17.81 -3.42 -2.94
N ASP A 8 18.85 -3.99 -2.31
CA ASP A 8 19.73 -3.30 -1.36
C ASP A 8 18.96 -2.63 -0.19
N GLY A 9 17.75 -3.13 0.07
CA GLY A 9 16.86 -2.63 1.09
C GLY A 9 17.18 -3.22 2.46
N THR A 10 17.03 -2.40 3.50
CA THR A 10 17.07 -2.87 4.89
C THR A 10 15.65 -3.03 5.42
N ALA A 11 15.28 -4.26 5.79
CA ALA A 11 14.01 -4.50 6.45
C ALA A 11 14.03 -3.91 7.87
N ILE A 12 13.18 -2.91 8.12
CA ILE A 12 13.00 -2.30 9.44
C ILE A 12 11.78 -2.88 10.15
N THR A 13 11.78 -2.81 11.48
CA THR A 13 10.64 -3.19 12.34
C THR A 13 10.10 -1.99 13.11
N GLU A 14 10.54 -0.79 12.73
CA GLU A 14 10.10 0.45 13.34
C GLU A 14 8.62 0.68 13.02
N ARG A 15 7.84 0.97 14.06
CA ARG A 15 6.41 1.25 13.94
C ARG A 15 6.23 2.59 13.25
N ASP A 16 5.32 2.65 12.28
CA ASP A 16 4.91 3.92 11.68
C ASP A 16 4.42 4.90 12.77
N PRO A 17 4.84 6.19 12.73
CA PRO A 17 4.51 7.16 13.77
C PRO A 17 3.02 7.54 13.81
N SER A 18 2.23 7.13 12.81
CA SER A 18 0.80 7.41 12.76
C SER A 18 0.07 6.92 14.02
N THR A 19 -0.80 7.78 14.54
CA THR A 19 -1.63 7.48 15.71
C THR A 19 -2.78 6.57 15.30
N ILE A 20 -3.05 5.53 16.09
CA ILE A 20 -4.24 4.69 15.87
C ILE A 20 -5.45 5.41 16.46
N VAL A 21 -6.37 5.84 15.59
CA VAL A 21 -7.59 6.51 16.01
C VAL A 21 -8.63 5.47 16.43
N HIS A 22 -8.89 5.38 17.74
CA HIS A 22 -9.94 4.50 18.27
C HIS A 22 -11.30 5.21 18.18
N THR A 23 -12.17 4.75 17.27
CA THR A 23 -13.48 5.37 17.03
C THR A 23 -14.54 4.32 16.64
N SER A 24 -15.80 4.67 16.84
CA SER A 24 -16.97 3.94 16.29
C SER A 24 -17.72 4.76 15.25
N ASN A 25 -17.21 5.95 14.89
CA ASN A 25 -17.78 6.77 13.83
C ASN A 25 -17.41 6.17 12.48
N TYR A 26 -18.40 5.62 11.79
CA TYR A 26 -18.23 4.98 10.49
C TYR A 26 -17.52 5.85 9.46
N LYS A 27 -17.86 7.14 9.36
CA LYS A 27 -17.21 8.06 8.40
C LYS A 27 -15.73 8.25 8.71
N LEU A 28 -15.39 8.39 9.99
CA LEU A 28 -14.00 8.51 10.40
C LEU A 28 -13.22 7.20 10.16
N MET A 29 -13.86 6.04 10.34
CA MET A 29 -13.24 4.76 9.99
C MET A 29 -12.95 4.64 8.49
N LEU A 30 -13.89 5.07 7.63
CA LEU A 30 -13.68 5.09 6.17
C LEU A 30 -12.57 6.05 5.77
N GLU A 31 -12.47 7.22 6.40
CA GLU A 31 -11.41 8.18 6.14
C GLU A 31 -10.02 7.63 6.50
N GLU A 32 -9.88 6.97 7.64
CA GLU A 32 -8.62 6.35 8.06
C GLU A 32 -8.24 5.15 7.18
N ALA A 33 -9.21 4.33 6.78
CA ALA A 33 -9.00 3.26 5.81
C ALA A 33 -8.54 3.84 4.46
N TYR A 34 -9.23 4.86 3.95
CA TYR A 34 -8.92 5.49 2.67
C TYR A 34 -7.49 6.05 2.63
N LYS A 35 -7.04 6.69 3.72
CA LYS A 35 -5.66 7.17 3.85
C LYS A 35 -4.66 6.02 3.75
N THR A 36 -4.94 4.89 4.40
CA THR A 36 -4.08 3.71 4.42
C THR A 36 -3.97 3.09 3.04
N GLU A 37 -5.11 2.80 2.39
CA GLU A 37 -5.13 2.18 1.06
C GLU A 37 -4.49 3.08 0.00
N LYS A 38 -4.74 4.40 0.10
CA LYS A 38 -4.11 5.36 -0.82
C LYS A 38 -2.60 5.39 -0.67
N ALA A 39 -2.09 5.37 0.57
CA ALA A 39 -0.65 5.31 0.81
C ALA A 39 -0.05 4.00 0.27
N ALA A 40 -0.71 2.87 0.47
CA ALA A 40 -0.28 1.57 -0.05
C ALA A 40 -0.20 1.57 -1.59
N ALA A 41 -1.28 1.99 -2.27
CA ALA A 41 -1.30 2.09 -3.73
C ALA A 41 -0.20 3.01 -4.27
N GLU A 42 0.03 4.16 -3.63
CA GLU A 42 1.11 5.09 -4.02
C GLU A 42 2.50 4.49 -3.82
N ILE A 43 2.73 3.72 -2.75
CA ILE A 43 4.01 3.09 -2.47
C ILE A 43 4.28 1.98 -3.49
N TYR A 44 3.33 1.06 -3.70
CA TYR A 44 3.51 -0.02 -4.67
C TYR A 44 3.68 0.52 -6.10
N GLY A 45 2.92 1.56 -6.49
CA GLY A 45 3.10 2.22 -7.77
C GLY A 45 4.48 2.85 -7.98
N ARG A 46 5.18 3.23 -6.91
CA ARG A 46 6.60 3.67 -6.97
C ARG A 46 7.59 2.53 -6.99
N ILE A 47 7.26 1.39 -6.39
CA ILE A 47 8.13 0.22 -6.30
C ILE A 47 8.16 -0.55 -7.64
N LEU A 48 7.03 -0.68 -8.33
CA LEU A 48 6.93 -1.46 -9.57
C LEU A 48 7.95 -1.02 -10.65
N PRO A 49 8.14 0.28 -10.96
CA PRO A 49 9.17 0.71 -11.90
C PRO A 49 10.59 0.34 -11.46
N LEU A 50 10.89 0.39 -10.15
CA LEU A 50 12.20 0.02 -9.62
C LEU A 50 12.48 -1.47 -9.82
N LEU A 51 11.45 -2.32 -9.72
CA LEU A 51 11.57 -3.75 -9.96
C LEU A 51 11.76 -4.08 -11.43
N GLU A 52 11.08 -3.33 -12.31
CA GLU A 52 11.25 -3.43 -13.75
C GLU A 52 12.69 -3.09 -14.16
N GLU A 53 13.26 -2.01 -13.61
CA GLU A 53 14.65 -1.61 -13.84
C GLU A 53 15.68 -2.65 -13.34
N LEU A 54 15.37 -3.33 -12.24
CA LEU A 54 16.24 -4.37 -11.66
C LEU A 54 16.04 -5.75 -12.31
N GLY A 55 15.02 -5.91 -13.14
CA GLY A 55 14.70 -7.18 -13.83
C GLY A 55 14.19 -8.29 -12.90
N ASP A 56 13.65 -7.96 -11.71
CA ASP A 56 13.07 -8.95 -10.80
C ASP A 56 11.59 -9.19 -11.13
N SER A 57 11.34 -9.97 -12.19
CA SER A 57 9.99 -10.26 -12.68
C SER A 57 9.12 -11.02 -11.68
N GLU A 58 9.71 -11.90 -10.87
CA GLU A 58 8.98 -12.67 -9.85
C GLU A 58 8.39 -11.74 -8.77
N LEU A 59 9.21 -10.79 -8.30
CA LEU A 59 8.78 -9.81 -7.31
C LEU A 59 7.84 -8.76 -7.91
N TYR A 60 8.07 -8.37 -9.15
CA TYR A 60 7.17 -7.50 -9.91
C TYR A 60 5.77 -8.12 -9.99
N ASP A 61 5.64 -9.35 -10.50
CA ASP A 61 4.34 -10.03 -10.67
C ASP A 61 3.60 -10.15 -9.32
N SER A 62 4.36 -10.48 -8.26
CA SER A 62 3.81 -10.61 -6.91
C SER A 62 3.26 -9.29 -6.37
N LEU A 63 3.92 -8.17 -6.65
CA LEU A 63 3.53 -6.84 -6.16
C LEU A 63 2.53 -6.14 -7.09
N GLU A 64 2.48 -6.50 -8.37
CA GLU A 64 1.52 -5.97 -9.32
C GLU A 64 0.09 -6.35 -8.93
N VAL A 65 -0.12 -7.60 -8.49
CA VAL A 65 -1.43 -8.05 -7.97
C VAL A 65 -1.85 -7.22 -6.76
N VAL A 66 -0.93 -7.02 -5.80
CA VAL A 66 -1.21 -6.21 -4.60
C VAL A 66 -1.54 -4.78 -4.99
N TYR A 67 -0.75 -4.16 -5.87
CA TYR A 67 -1.00 -2.80 -6.36
C TYR A 67 -2.39 -2.65 -6.96
N PHE A 68 -2.83 -3.57 -7.82
CA PHE A 68 -4.17 -3.51 -8.41
C PHE A 68 -5.29 -3.71 -7.40
N ASP A 69 -5.09 -4.55 -6.39
CA ASP A 69 -6.04 -4.70 -5.30
C ASP A 69 -6.12 -3.41 -4.47
N GLU A 70 -5.00 -2.76 -4.14
CA GLU A 70 -5.04 -1.48 -3.42
C GLU A 70 -5.70 -0.36 -4.23
N GLN A 71 -5.45 -0.29 -5.54
CA GLN A 71 -6.14 0.66 -6.42
C GLN A 71 -7.66 0.46 -6.41
N ARG A 72 -8.11 -0.79 -6.37
CA ARG A 72 -9.53 -1.12 -6.27
C ARG A 72 -10.09 -0.71 -4.92
N SER A 73 -9.40 -1.05 -3.82
CA SER A 73 -9.77 -0.65 -2.46
C SER A 73 -9.92 0.88 -2.33
N VAL A 74 -9.00 1.66 -2.93
CA VAL A 74 -9.08 3.12 -2.96
C VAL A 74 -10.35 3.61 -3.64
N GLU A 75 -10.73 3.05 -4.79
CA GLU A 75 -11.94 3.48 -5.49
C GLU A 75 -13.21 3.02 -4.77
N GLU A 76 -13.24 1.79 -4.23
CA GLU A 76 -14.36 1.30 -3.42
C GLU A 76 -14.63 2.19 -2.21
N LEU A 77 -13.59 2.53 -1.44
CA LEU A 77 -13.70 3.45 -0.31
C LEU A 77 -14.15 4.85 -0.74
N ARG A 78 -13.62 5.35 -1.85
CA ARG A 78 -14.05 6.64 -2.41
C ARG A 78 -15.53 6.64 -2.80
N MET A 79 -16.06 5.53 -3.34
CA MET A 79 -17.47 5.39 -3.65
C MET A 79 -18.33 5.41 -2.38
N MET A 80 -17.92 4.69 -1.33
CA MET A 80 -18.62 4.67 -0.03
C MET A 80 -18.63 6.03 0.66
N MET A 81 -17.61 6.87 0.44
CA MET A 81 -17.53 8.22 1.02
C MET A 81 -18.35 9.28 0.27
N LYS A 82 -18.81 9.01 -0.97
CA LYS A 82 -19.64 9.93 -1.75
C LYS A 82 -21.12 9.89 -1.34
N GLU A 83 -21.52 8.94 -0.50
CA GLU A 83 -22.85 8.84 0.12
C GLU A 83 -22.92 9.57 1.48
#